data_AF-A0A965L2F0-F1
#
_entry.id   AF-A0A965L2F0-F1
#
_cell.length_a   1.000
_cell.length_b   1.000
_cell.length_c   1.000
_cell.angle_alpha   90.00
_cell.angle_beta   90.00
_cell.angle_gamma   90.00
#
_symmetry.space_group_name_H-M   'P 1'
#
loop_
_entity.id
_entity.type
_entity.pdbx_description
1 polymer ?
#
loop_
_entity_poly.entity_id
_entity_poly.type
_entity_poly.pdbx_seq_one_letter_code
_entity_poly.pdbx_strand_id
1 'polypeptide(L)' 'MRALAEPVVADLGLEIYDIEMVSGVLRLSIDTPPGQTGGVTLDNIALVSRLVSRELDHNDPMPGRYTLEVT' A
#
# COMPACT_ATOMS: atom_id res chain seq x y z
N MET A 1 -9.41 -4.17 -2.24
CA MET A 1 -8.06 -3.59 -2.22
C MET A 1 -7.66 -3.17 -0.81
N ARG A 2 -8.33 -2.21 -0.15
CA ARG A 2 -7.98 -1.78 1.22
C ARG A 2 -7.83 -2.95 2.20
N ALA A 3 -8.80 -3.86 2.26
CA ALA A 3 -8.74 -5.03 3.15
C ALA A 3 -7.54 -5.97 2.96
N LEU A 4 -6.89 -5.95 1.78
CA LEU A 4 -5.68 -6.75 1.51
C LEU A 4 -4.40 -5.97 1.86
N ALA A 5 -4.36 -4.67 1.56
CA ALA A 5 -3.19 -3.83 1.83
C ALA A 5 -3.10 -3.36 3.29
N GLU A 6 -4.24 -3.14 3.95
CA GLU A 6 -4.35 -2.61 5.31
C GLU A 6 -3.62 -3.46 6.37
N PRO A 7 -3.80 -4.81 6.44
CA PRO A 7 -3.04 -5.61 7.40
C PRO A 7 -1.53 -5.55 7.15
N VAL A 8 -1.10 -5.52 5.89
CA VAL A 8 0.32 -5.42 5.51
C VAL A 8 0.94 -4.09 5.97
N VAL A 9 0.22 -2.99 5.77
CA VAL A 9 0.67 -1.64 6.16
C VAL A 9 0.64 -1.48 7.69
N ALA A 10 -0.39 -2.01 8.34
CA ALA A 10 -0.54 -1.97 9.80
C ALA A 10 0.55 -2.78 10.53
N ASP A 11 0.98 -3.93 9.99
CA ASP A 11 2.10 -4.72 10.53
C ASP A 11 3.43 -3.95 10.55
N LEU A 12 3.55 -2.92 9.72
CA LEU A 12 4.73 -2.03 9.67
C LEU A 12 4.58 -0.78 10.54
N GLY A 13 3.48 -0.67 11.30
CA GLY A 13 3.19 0.49 12.15
C GLY A 13 2.76 1.73 11.36
N LEU A 14 2.30 1.54 10.13
CA LEU A 14 1.85 2.59 9.21
C LEU A 14 0.33 2.50 9.03
N GLU A 15 -0.25 3.53 8.41
CA GLU A 15 -1.66 3.54 8.02
C GLU A 15 -1.83 3.88 6.54
N ILE A 16 -2.93 3.41 5.95
CA ILE A 16 -3.32 3.80 4.61
C ILE A 16 -4.12 5.10 4.71
N TYR A 17 -3.55 6.16 4.17
CA TYR A 17 -4.19 7.46 4.05
C TYR A 17 -5.24 7.46 2.93
N ASP A 18 -4.87 6.95 1.75
CA ASP A 18 -5.77 6.91 0.59
C ASP A 18 -5.45 5.77 -0.38
N ILE A 19 -6.46 5.33 -1.15
CA ILE A 19 -6.32 4.36 -2.24
C ILE A 19 -7.10 4.83 -3.45
N GLU A 20 -6.39 5.04 -4.57
CA GLU A 20 -6.98 5.50 -5.81
C GLU A 20 -6.62 4.58 -6.98
N MET A 21 -7.54 4.43 -7.93
CA MET A 21 -7.29 3.73 -9.19
C MET A 21 -7.44 4.73 -10.34
N VAL A 22 -6.34 5.04 -11.02
CA VAL A 22 -6.31 6.02 -12.11
C VAL A 22 -5.63 5.42 -13.33
N SER A 23 -6.38 5.25 -14.42
CA SER A 23 -5.85 4.80 -15.72
C SER A 23 -5.02 3.50 -15.66
N GLY A 24 -5.42 2.54 -14.81
CA GLY A 24 -4.68 1.29 -14.62
C GLY A 24 -3.50 1.37 -13.64
N VAL A 25 -3.39 2.47 -12.89
CA VAL A 25 -2.43 2.60 -11.78
C VAL A 25 -3.21 2.58 -10.46
N LEU A 26 -2.87 1.63 -9.59
CA LEU A 26 -3.30 1.59 -8.20
C LEU A 26 -2.33 2.44 -7.37
N ARG A 27 -2.78 3.60 -6.91
CA ARG A 27 -2.03 4.44 -5.98
C ARG A 27 -2.42 4.12 -4.54
N LEU A 28 -1.41 3.87 -3.73
CA LEU A 28 -1.53 3.60 -2.31
C LEU A 28 -0.74 4.68 -1.55
N SER A 29 -1.45 5.59 -0.90
CA SER A 29 -0.85 6.62 -0.07
C SER A 29 -0.78 6.13 1.36
N ILE A 30 0.41 6.12 1.94
CA ILE A 30 0.67 5.66 3.32
C ILE A 30 1.20 6.79 4.18
N ASP A 31 0.84 6.78 5.46
CA ASP A 31 1.36 7.72 6.44
C ASP A 31 1.63 7.02 7.78
N THR A 32 2.25 7.72 8.72
CA THR A 32 2.31 7.26 10.11
C THR A 32 1.02 7.61 10.85
N PRO A 33 0.57 6.74 11.78
CA PRO A 33 -0.64 6.99 12.56
C PRO A 33 -0.55 8.29 13.36
N PRO A 34 -1.71 8.94 13.65
CA PRO A 34 -1.75 10.15 14.45
C PRO A 34 -1.05 9.96 15.79
N GLY A 35 -0.10 10.85 16.11
CA GLY A 35 0.67 10.81 17.35
C GLY A 35 2.04 10.12 17.24
N GLN A 36 2.37 9.51 16.09
CA GLN A 36 3.76 9.19 15.75
C GLN A 36 4.45 10.39 15.10
N THR A 37 5.66 10.71 15.54
CA THR A 37 6.51 11.77 14.97
C THR A 37 7.52 11.26 13.95
N GLY A 38 7.53 9.95 13.68
CA GLY A 38 8.30 9.36 12.58
C GLY A 38 7.60 9.63 11.25
N GLY A 39 8.35 9.97 10.21
CA GLY A 39 7.84 10.01 8.85
C GLY A 39 7.93 8.64 8.17
N VAL A 40 7.26 8.49 7.03
CA VAL A 40 7.43 7.33 6.16
C VAL A 40 8.83 7.38 5.53
N THR A 41 9.62 6.32 5.70
CA THR A 41 10.96 6.21 5.10
C THR A 41 10.89 5.55 3.71
N LEU A 42 11.93 5.72 2.90
CA LEU A 42 12.01 5.02 1.60
C LEU A 42 12.02 3.49 1.77
N ASP A 43 12.63 2.99 2.84
CA ASP A 43 12.64 1.56 3.16
C ASP A 43 11.23 1.05 3.47
N ASN A 44 10.42 1.85 4.20
CA ASN A 44 9.01 1.54 4.44
C ASN A 44 8.23 1.45 3.13
N ILE A 45 8.38 2.44 2.25
CA ILE A 45 7.72 2.45 0.92
C ILE A 45 8.11 1.21 0.11
N ALA A 46 9.41 0.89 0.04
CA ALA A 46 9.90 -0.26 -0.71
C ALA A 46 9.37 -1.59 -0.14
N LEU A 47 9.26 -1.69 1.19
CA LEU A 47 8.79 -2.89 1.86
C LEU A 47 7.27 -3.07 1.71
N VAL A 48 6.49 -1.98 1.89
CA VAL A 48 5.04 -1.96 1.61
C VAL A 48 4.78 -2.35 0.15
N SER A 49 5.46 -1.72 -0.81
CA SER A 49 5.29 -2.01 -2.23
C SER A 49 5.48 -3.50 -2.54
N ARG A 50 6.53 -4.13 -2.01
CA ARG A 50 6.78 -5.57 -2.20
C ARG A 50 5.75 -6.47 -1.55
N LEU A 51 5.34 -6.18 -0.31
CA LEU A 51 4.38 -7.01 0.41
C LEU A 51 2.98 -6.88 -0.17
N VAL A 52 2.52 -5.66 -0.44
CA VAL A 52 1.22 -5.40 -1.04
C VAL A 52 1.15 -6.00 -2.45
N SER A 53 2.20 -5.85 -3.28
CA SER A 53 2.23 -6.49 -4.60
C SER A 53 2.03 -8.00 -4.50
N ARG A 54 2.74 -8.67 -3.58
CA ARG A 54 2.58 -10.12 -3.38
C ARG A 54 1.16 -10.50 -2.95
N GLU A 55 0.57 -9.74 -2.05
CA GLU A 55 -0.78 -10.01 -1.55
C GLU A 55 -1.81 -9.84 -2.68
N LEU A 56 -1.66 -8.80 -3.50
CA LEU A 56 -2.53 -8.58 -4.64
C LEU A 56 -2.31 -9.64 -5.73
N ASP A 57 -1.08 -10.07 -6.01
CA ASP A 57 -0.78 -11.15 -6.96
C ASP A 57 -1.37 -12.49 -6.49
N HIS A 58 -1.36 -12.75 -5.18
CA HIS A 58 -1.91 -13.99 -4.62
C HIS A 58 -3.44 -14.06 -4.70
N ASN A 59 -4.11 -12.95 -4.39
CA ASN A 59 -5.57 -12.90 -4.34
C ASN A 59 -6.21 -12.50 -5.69
N ASP A 60 -5.42 -11.99 -6.64
CA ASP A 60 -5.83 -11.45 -7.94
C ASP A 60 -7.18 -10.69 -7.91
N PRO A 61 -7.29 -9.61 -7.09
CA PRO A 61 -8.58 -9.00 -6.80
C PRO A 61 -9.18 -8.20 -7.97
N MET A 62 -8.45 -8.04 -9.07
CA MET A 62 -8.86 -7.19 -10.18
C MET A 62 -8.41 -7.78 -11.53
N PRO A 63 -9.33 -7.97 -12.49
CA PRO A 63 -8.98 -8.55 -13.78
C PRO A 63 -8.14 -7.56 -14.61
N GLY A 64 -6.97 -8.01 -15.06
CA GLY A 64 -6.12 -7.29 -16.01
C GLY A 64 -4.85 -6.71 -15.39
N ARG A 65 -4.04 -6.05 -16.23
CA ARG A 65 -2.76 -5.48 -15.81
C ARG A 65 -2.97 -4.11 -15.17
N TYR A 66 -2.36 -3.92 -14.01
CA TYR A 66 -2.25 -2.62 -13.36
C TYR A 66 -0.83 -2.42 -12.84
N THR A 67 -0.48 -1.17 -12.55
CA THR A 67 0.77 -0.80 -11.89
C THR A 67 0.47 -0.38 -10.45
N LEU A 68 1.21 -0.88 -9.48
CA LEU A 68 1.14 -0.43 -8.09
C LEU A 68 2.14 0.72 -7.88
N GLU A 69 1.64 1.84 -7.37
CA GLU A 69 2.41 3.01 -6.95
C GLU A 69 2.17 3.24 -5.46
N VAL A 70 3.24 3.37 -4.67
CA VAL A 70 3.17 3.60 -3.22
C VAL A 70 3.88 4.91 -2.91
N THR A 71 3.22 5.79 -2.17
CA THR A 71 3.69 7.13 -1.80
C THR A 71 3.52 7.40 -0.33
#